data_AF-A0A812M397-F1
#
_entry.id   AF-A0A812M397-F1
#
_cell.length_a   1.000
_cell.length_b   1.000
_cell.length_c   1.000
_cell.angle_alpha   90.00
_cell.angle_beta   90.00
_cell.angle_gamma   90.00
#
_symmetry.space_group_name_H-M   'P 1'
#
loop_
_entity.id
_entity.type
_entity.pdbx_description
1 polymer ?
#
loop_
_entity_poly.entity_id
_entity_poly.type
_entity_poly.pdbx_seq_one_letter_code
_entity_poly.pdbx_strand_id
1 'polypeptide(L)'
;DICTKLGLESPQDAAGVVAKAVVDGVIDATIDYDQQFVKSNQKLDLYHSTEPQKALHKRIAFCLQMHNDAVKAMAYPDENDNKDAEDPEEKREREKRELANIEEDGGDDDMII
;
A
#
# COMPACT_ATOMS: atom_id res chain seq x y z
N ASP A 1 -36.62 9.74 23.05
CA ASP A 1 -35.20 9.46 23.37
C ASP A 1 -34.30 9.65 22.16
N ILE A 2 -34.47 8.86 21.09
CA ILE A 2 -33.66 8.96 19.86
C ILE A 2 -33.71 10.38 19.25
N CYS A 3 -34.89 10.99 19.11
CA CYS A 3 -35.03 12.36 18.59
C CYS A 3 -34.24 13.37 19.41
N THR A 4 -34.32 13.28 20.74
CA THR A 4 -33.63 14.19 21.66
C THR A 4 -32.11 14.03 21.57
N LYS A 5 -31.62 12.79 21.44
CA LYS A 5 -30.18 12.48 21.33
C LYS A 5 -29.57 12.88 19.98
N LEU A 6 -30.35 12.78 18.90
CA LEU A 6 -29.92 13.09 17.54
C LEU A 6 -30.30 14.51 17.08
N GLY A 7 -31.02 15.27 17.91
CA GLY A 7 -31.47 16.63 17.56
C GLY A 7 -32.52 16.66 16.45
N LEU A 8 -33.33 15.60 16.30
CA LEU A 8 -34.38 15.52 15.29
C LEU A 8 -35.66 16.20 15.77
N GLU A 9 -36.29 16.94 14.87
CA GLU A 9 -37.48 17.75 15.16
C GLU A 9 -38.74 16.91 15.38
N SER A 10 -38.81 15.72 14.76
CA SER A 10 -40.00 14.88 14.75
C SER A 10 -39.71 13.40 15.07
N PRO A 11 -40.59 12.71 15.83
CA PRO A 11 -40.57 11.25 15.98
C PRO A 11 -40.66 10.50 14.65
N GLN A 12 -41.43 11.03 13.70
CA GLN A 12 -41.61 10.44 12.38
C GLN A 12 -40.31 10.50 11.58
N ASP A 13 -39.58 11.60 11.66
CA ASP A 13 -38.28 11.74 10.97
C ASP A 13 -37.25 10.79 11.57
N ALA A 14 -37.24 10.64 12.90
CA ALA A 14 -36.38 9.66 13.55
C ALA A 14 -36.70 8.22 13.13
N ALA A 15 -37.99 7.87 13.02
CA ALA A 15 -38.39 6.56 12.51
C ALA A 15 -37.97 6.36 11.05
N GLY A 16 -38.06 7.39 10.21
CA GLY A 16 -37.61 7.35 8.82
C GLY A 16 -36.10 7.14 8.69
N VAL A 17 -35.30 7.85 9.47
CA VAL A 17 -33.83 7.71 9.48
C VAL A 17 -33.43 6.31 9.96
N VAL A 18 -34.03 5.81 11.05
CA VAL A 18 -33.74 4.47 11.55
C VAL A 18 -34.17 3.41 10.55
N ALA A 19 -35.34 3.57 9.90
CA ALA A 19 -35.80 2.64 8.88
C ALA A 19 -34.83 2.57 7.70
N LYS A 20 -34.33 3.71 7.24
CA LYS A 20 -33.33 3.77 6.17
C LYS A 20 -32.02 3.08 6.58
N ALA A 21 -31.55 3.31 7.80
CA ALA A 21 -30.34 2.69 8.33
C ALA A 21 -30.44 1.16 8.47
N VAL A 22 -31.63 0.64 8.77
CA VAL A 22 -31.92 -0.80 8.78
C VAL A 22 -31.91 -1.36 7.35
N VAL A 23 -32.55 -0.68 6.39
CA VAL A 23 -32.58 -1.11 4.97
C VAL A 23 -31.19 -1.10 4.35
N ASP A 24 -30.36 -0.12 4.70
CA ASP A 24 -28.98 -0.02 4.23
C ASP A 24 -28.06 -1.04 4.93
N GLY A 25 -28.57 -1.80 5.90
CA GLY A 25 -27.84 -2.83 6.63
C GLY A 25 -26.74 -2.29 7.56
N VAL A 26 -26.77 -0.97 7.86
CA VAL A 26 -25.81 -0.32 8.75
C VAL A 26 -26.08 -0.71 10.21
N ILE A 27 -27.36 -0.85 10.55
CA ILE A 27 -27.82 -1.34 11.86
C ILE A 27 -28.72 -2.56 11.68
N ASP A 28 -28.50 -3.59 12.50
CA ASP A 28 -29.38 -4.74 12.59
C ASP A 28 -30.39 -4.52 13.73
N ALA A 29 -31.55 -3.97 13.36
CA ALA A 29 -32.61 -3.64 14.29
C ALA A 29 -33.98 -3.75 13.61
N THR A 30 -35.02 -3.99 14.40
CA THR A 30 -36.41 -4.00 13.95
C THR A 30 -37.18 -2.87 14.64
N ILE A 31 -38.00 -2.15 13.88
CA ILE A 31 -38.82 -1.04 14.36
C ILE A 31 -40.22 -1.58 14.65
N ASP A 32 -40.72 -1.36 15.86
CA ASP A 32 -42.11 -1.62 16.22
C ASP A 32 -42.88 -0.28 16.26
N TYR A 33 -43.79 -0.10 15.30
CA TYR A 33 -44.58 1.13 15.16
C TYR A 33 -45.74 1.20 16.16
N ASP A 34 -46.24 0.06 16.65
CA ASP A 34 -47.36 0.00 17.59
C ASP A 34 -46.88 0.32 19.01
N GLN A 35 -45.73 -0.23 19.39
CA GLN A 35 -45.12 -0.02 20.70
C GLN A 35 -44.13 1.17 20.73
N GLN A 36 -43.91 1.82 19.58
CA GLN A 36 -43.06 3.00 19.40
C GLN A 36 -41.61 2.84 19.90
N PHE A 37 -41.00 1.67 19.70
CA PHE A 37 -39.59 1.45 20.03
C PHE A 37 -38.82 0.75 18.92
N VAL A 38 -37.50 0.81 19.04
CA VAL A 38 -36.54 0.12 18.16
C VAL A 38 -35.88 -0.98 18.96
N LYS A 39 -35.94 -2.21 18.46
CA LYS A 39 -35.29 -3.38 19.06
C LYS A 39 -34.06 -3.74 18.26
N SER A 40 -32.89 -3.70 18.89
CA SER A 40 -31.66 -4.22 18.28
C SER A 40 -31.69 -5.75 18.26
N ASN A 41 -31.31 -6.34 17.13
CA ASN A 41 -31.01 -7.77 17.08
C ASN A 41 -29.61 -7.98 17.67
N GLN A 42 -29.45 -9.06 18.42
CA GLN A 42 -28.18 -9.37 19.06
C GLN A 42 -27.15 -9.71 17.97
N LYS A 43 -25.99 -9.07 18.02
CA LYS A 43 -24.89 -9.29 17.09
C LYS A 43 -24.54 -10.78 17.08
N LEU A 44 -24.80 -11.47 15.96
CA LEU A 44 -24.36 -12.85 15.75
C LEU A 44 -22.83 -12.92 15.83
N ASP A 45 -22.32 -14.05 16.33
CA ASP A 45 -20.88 -14.33 16.38
C ASP A 45 -20.25 -14.20 14.99
N LEU A 46 -19.27 -13.29 14.85
CA LEU A 46 -18.58 -13.03 13.58
C LEU A 46 -17.86 -14.27 13.04
N TYR A 47 -17.45 -15.19 13.91
CA TYR A 47 -16.74 -16.41 13.48
C TYR A 47 -17.67 -17.49 12.93
N HIS A 48 -18.98 -17.34 13.08
CA HIS A 48 -19.96 -18.22 12.43
C HIS A 48 -20.16 -17.86 10.95
N SER A 49 -19.80 -16.64 10.55
CA SER A 49 -19.98 -16.14 9.18
C SER A 49 -18.72 -16.34 8.33
N THR A 50 -18.82 -16.06 7.03
CA THR A 50 -17.68 -16.06 6.10
C THR A 50 -16.85 -14.77 6.13
N GLU A 51 -17.20 -13.83 7.00
CA GLU A 51 -16.57 -12.51 7.09
C GLU A 51 -15.08 -12.57 7.46
N PRO A 52 -14.64 -13.42 8.43
CA PRO A 52 -13.22 -13.56 8.74
C PRO A 52 -12.40 -14.09 7.54
N GLN A 53 -12.97 -15.03 6.77
CA GLN A 53 -12.33 -15.58 5.58
C GLN A 53 -12.15 -14.49 4.51
N LYS A 54 -13.16 -13.67 4.26
CA LYS A 54 -13.09 -12.54 3.31
C LYS A 54 -12.04 -11.51 3.74
N ALA A 55 -12.00 -11.19 5.03
CA ALA A 55 -11.01 -10.26 5.57
C ALA A 55 -9.57 -10.77 5.38
N LEU A 56 -9.32 -12.05 5.66
CA LEU A 56 -8.02 -12.68 5.44
C LEU A 56 -7.66 -12.76 3.95
N HIS A 57 -8.61 -13.13 3.09
CA HIS A 57 -8.37 -13.18 1.65
C HIS A 57 -7.94 -11.81 1.10
N LYS A 58 -8.61 -10.73 1.50
CA LYS A 58 -8.24 -9.35 1.11
C LYS A 58 -6.81 -8.99 1.54
N ARG A 59 -6.43 -9.38 2.77
CA ARG A 59 -5.07 -9.13 3.30
C ARG A 59 -4.01 -9.91 2.54
N ILE A 60 -4.25 -11.20 2.30
CA ILE A 60 -3.31 -12.06 1.58
C ILE A 60 -3.12 -11.55 0.15
N ALA A 61 -4.21 -11.22 -0.54
CA ALA A 61 -4.15 -10.66 -1.90
C ALA A 61 -3.30 -9.38 -1.95
N PHE A 62 -3.50 -8.47 -1.00
CA PHE A 62 -2.72 -7.24 -0.89
C PHE A 62 -1.22 -7.52 -0.66
N CYS A 63 -0.89 -8.39 0.29
CA CYS A 63 0.50 -8.73 0.59
C CYS A 63 1.20 -9.39 -0.62
N LEU A 64 0.50 -10.29 -1.32
CA LEU A 64 1.04 -10.93 -2.53
C LEU A 64 1.23 -9.94 -3.67
N GLN A 65 0.30 -9.01 -3.84
CA GLN A 65 0.43 -7.95 -4.85
C GLN A 65 1.65 -7.06 -4.55
N MET A 66 1.80 -6.61 -3.31
CA MET A 66 2.95 -5.81 -2.87
C MET A 66 4.28 -6.55 -3.07
N HIS A 67 4.31 -7.85 -2.79
CA HIS A 67 5.49 -8.68 -3.05
C HIS A 67 5.81 -8.74 -4.55
N ASN A 68 4.81 -8.99 -5.39
CA ASN A 68 4.99 -9.05 -6.84
C ASN A 68 5.48 -7.70 -7.39
N ASP A 69 4.96 -6.58 -6.88
CA ASP A 69 5.39 -5.25 -7.30
C ASP A 69 6.84 -4.96 -6.88
N ALA A 70 7.25 -5.38 -5.68
CA ALA A 70 8.64 -5.27 -5.22
C ALA A 70 9.60 -6.14 -6.06
N VAL A 71 9.20 -7.37 -6.40
CA VAL A 71 10.00 -8.25 -7.27
C VAL A 71 10.14 -7.66 -8.68
N LYS A 72 9.06 -7.09 -9.23
CA LYS A 72 9.12 -6.40 -10.53
C LYS A 72 10.04 -5.18 -10.47
N ALA A 73 9.98 -4.40 -9.39
CA ALA A 73 10.88 -3.26 -9.21
C ALA A 73 12.36 -3.68 -9.15
N MET A 74 12.69 -4.83 -8.55
CA MET A 74 14.06 -5.37 -8.55
C MET A 74 14.48 -5.97 -9.91
N ALA A 75 13.53 -6.35 -10.76
CA ALA A 75 13.81 -6.98 -12.05
C ALA A 75 14.20 -5.98 -13.15
N TYR A 76 13.85 -4.70 -12.99
CA TYR A 76 14.29 -3.63 -13.87
C TYR A 76 15.46 -2.89 -13.21
N PRO A 77 16.70 -3.01 -13.71
CA PRO A 77 17.79 -2.17 -13.23
C PRO A 77 17.41 -0.70 -13.48
N ASP A 78 17.72 0.17 -12.52
CA ASP A 78 17.51 1.61 -12.69
C ASP A 78 18.27 2.07 -13.95
N GLU A 79 17.77 3.05 -14.70
CA GLU A 79 18.44 3.55 -15.91
C GLU A 79 19.89 4.03 -15.65
N ASN A 80 20.25 4.25 -14.38
CA ASN A 80 21.61 4.57 -13.94
C ASN A 80 22.55 3.35 -13.87
N ASP A 81 22.06 2.14 -13.62
CA ASP A 81 22.88 0.92 -13.64
C ASP A 81 23.33 0.54 -15.06
N ASN A 82 22.61 1.01 -16.08
CA ASN A 82 23.03 0.87 -17.49
C ASN A 82 24.14 1.87 -17.89
N LYS A 83 24.44 2.89 -17.07
CA LYS A 83 25.51 3.86 -17.35
C LYS A 83 26.88 3.42 -16.82
N ASP A 84 26.90 2.51 -15.84
CA ASP A 84 28.13 1.99 -15.25
C ASP A 84 28.64 0.71 -15.94
N ALA A 85 27.94 0.24 -16.98
CA ALA A 85 28.49 -0.70 -17.94
C ALA A 85 29.44 0.04 -18.90
N GLU A 86 30.54 0.60 -18.38
CA GLU A 86 31.67 0.99 -19.23
C GLU A 86 32.07 -0.22 -20.08
N ASP A 87 32.16 -0.03 -21.38
CA ASP A 87 32.60 -1.07 -22.31
C ASP A 87 33.99 -1.55 -21.85
N PRO A 88 34.20 -2.85 -21.61
CA PRO A 88 35.48 -3.38 -21.12
C PRO A 88 36.68 -3.01 -22.01
N GLU A 89 36.47 -2.59 -23.26
CA GLU A 89 37.52 -2.00 -24.10
C GLU A 89 37.91 -0.58 -23.71
N GLU A 90 36.94 0.29 -23.39
CA GLU A 90 37.19 1.70 -23.06
C GLU A 90 37.99 1.83 -21.76
N LYS A 91 37.67 0.99 -20.77
CA LYS A 91 38.42 0.90 -19.52
C LYS A 91 39.88 0.45 -19.74
N ARG A 92 40.09 -0.53 -20.61
CA ARG A 92 41.43 -1.06 -20.95
C ARG A 92 42.25 -0.03 -21.72
N GLU A 93 41.62 0.75 -22.60
CA GLU A 93 42.30 1.80 -23.34
C GLU A 93 42.73 2.96 -22.44
N ARG A 94 41.88 3.33 -21.47
CA ARG A 94 42.21 4.34 -20.45
C ARG A 94 43.39 3.92 -19.58
N GLU A 95 43.37 2.70 -19.06
CA GLU A 95 44.49 2.15 -18.28
C GLU A 95 45.79 2.14 -19.11
N LYS A 96 45.72 1.79 -20.39
CA LYS A 96 46.89 1.79 -21.29
C LYS A 96 47.43 3.19 -21.55
N ARG A 97 46.56 4.20 -21.69
CA ARG A 97 46.97 5.61 -21.84
C ARG A 97 47.57 6.17 -20.55
N GLU A 98 47.02 5.81 -19.40
CA GLU A 98 47.58 6.21 -18.10
C GLU A 98 48.97 5.59 -17.87
N LEU A 99 49.15 4.31 -18.20
CA LEU A 99 50.45 3.63 -18.17
C LEU A 99 51.49 4.28 -19.11
N ALA A 100 51.08 4.61 -20.34
CA ALA A 100 51.96 5.27 -21.30
C ALA A 100 52.38 6.68 -20.85
N ASN A 101 51.46 7.45 -20.25
CA ASN A 101 51.77 8.78 -19.71
C ASN A 101 52.74 8.70 -18.51
N ILE A 102 52.65 7.65 -17.69
CA ILE A 102 53.57 7.43 -16.56
C ILE A 102 54.95 6.98 -17.06
N GLU A 103 55.02 6.16 -18.11
CA GLU A 103 56.28 5.78 -18.75
C GLU A 103 56.97 6.96 -19.46
N GLU A 104 56.21 7.89 -20.05
CA GLU A 104 56.76 9.12 -20.64
C GLU A 104 57.26 10.11 -19.57
N ASP A 105 56.61 10.21 -18.40
CA ASP A 105 57.01 11.11 -17.30
C ASP A 105 58.12 10.51 -16.40
N GLY A 106 58.33 9.18 -16.44
CA GLY A 106 59.36 8.46 -15.68
C GLY A 106 60.75 8.43 -16.32
N GLY A 107 60.97 9.15 -17.43
CA GLY A 107 62.21 9.12 -18.22
C GLY A 107 63.32 10.09 -17.80
N ASP A 108 63.03 11.10 -16.98
CA ASP A 108 63.96 12.22 -16.72
C ASP A 108 64.18 12.51 -15.22
N ASP A 109 64.48 11.51 -14.39
CA ASP A 109 64.98 11.76 -13.02
C ASP A 109 66.06 10.77 -12.57
N ASP A 110 67.09 10.59 -13.40
CA ASP A 110 68.40 10.11 -12.93
C ASP A 110 69.56 10.66 -13.80
N MET A 111 69.76 11.99 -13.79
CA MET A 111 71.06 12.56 -14.14
C MET A 111 71.28 13.96 -13.52
N ILE A 112 72.12 14.02 -12.47
CA ILE A 112 73.34 14.84 -12.33
C ILE A 112 73.63 15.08 -10.82
N ILE A 113 74.75 14.47 -10.39
CA ILE A 113 75.78 14.90 -9.41
C ILE A 113 75.38 15.96 -8.38
#